data_AF-A0A2T5AGV3-F1
#
_entry.id   AF-A0A2T5AGV3-F1
#
_cell.length_a   1.000
_cell.length_b   1.000
_cell.length_c   1.000
_cell.angle_alpha   90.00
_cell.angle_beta   90.00
_cell.angle_gamma   90.00
#
_symmetry.space_group_name_H-M   'P 1'
#
loop_
_entity.id
_entity.type
_entity.pdbx_description
1 polymer ?
#
loop_
_entity_poly.entity_id
_entity_poly.type
_entity_poly.pdbx_seq_one_letter_code
_entity_poly.pdbx_strand_id
1 'polypeptide(L)' 'MRPSGERLAKLAALPADGRIRVHVEAALPFADAAKAHERGEAGRAKGRLVSVLPG' A
#
# COMPACT_ATOMS: atom_id res chain seq x y z
N MET A 1 -19.16 9.56 -0.42
CA MET A 1 -18.67 8.37 0.32
C MET A 1 -18.44 8.75 1.78
N ARG A 2 -18.97 8.00 2.76
CA ARG A 2 -18.70 8.23 4.20
C ARG A 2 -17.65 7.23 4.72
N PRO A 3 -16.66 7.65 5.53
CA PRO A 3 -15.72 6.73 6.16
C PRO A 3 -16.44 5.73 7.08
N SER A 4 -15.92 4.51 7.18
CA SER A 4 -16.51 3.42 7.97
C SER A 4 -15.43 2.48 8.48
N GLY A 5 -15.19 2.50 9.78
CA GLY A 5 -14.23 1.60 10.43
C GLY A 5 -14.62 0.14 10.32
N GLU A 6 -15.92 -0.18 10.44
CA GLU A 6 -16.44 -1.54 10.28
C GLU A 6 -16.09 -2.13 8.90
N ARG A 7 -16.26 -1.35 7.83
CA ARG A 7 -15.90 -1.81 6.48
C ARG A 7 -14.40 -2.01 6.31
N LEU A 8 -13.58 -1.11 6.88
CA LEU A 8 -12.13 -1.26 6.87
C LEU A 8 -11.68 -2.51 7.64
N ALA A 9 -12.28 -2.81 8.79
CA ALA A 9 -11.96 -4.00 9.58
C ALA A 9 -12.25 -5.30 8.80
N LYS A 10 -13.39 -5.36 8.10
CA LYS A 10 -13.73 -6.49 7.21
C LYS A 10 -12.71 -6.69 6.10
N LEU A 11 -12.19 -5.60 5.51
CA LEU A 11 -11.14 -5.66 4.49
C LEU A 11 -9.79 -6.08 5.07
N ALA A 12 -9.44 -5.61 6.27
CA ALA A 12 -8.17 -5.93 6.94
C ALA A 12 -8.07 -7.40 7.38
N ALA A 13 -9.19 -8.05 7.66
CA ALA A 13 -9.23 -9.48 7.98
C ALA A 13 -8.78 -10.36 6.79
N LEU A 14 -9.04 -9.94 5.55
CA LEU A 14 -8.71 -10.72 4.36
C LEU A 14 -7.21 -11.04 4.23
N PRO A 15 -6.27 -10.08 4.32
CA PRO A 15 -4.85 -10.39 4.34
C PRO A 15 -4.39 -11.04 5.65
N ALA A 16 -4.99 -10.72 6.79
CA ALA A 16 -4.65 -11.35 8.07
C ALA A 16 -4.93 -12.87 8.08
N ASP A 17 -6.04 -13.27 7.47
CA ASP A 17 -6.45 -14.68 7.30
C ASP A 17 -5.76 -15.36 6.10
N GLY A 18 -4.83 -14.67 5.42
CA GLY A 18 -4.13 -15.20 4.24
C GLY A 18 -5.00 -15.34 2.99
N ARG A 19 -6.24 -14.84 2.99
CA ARG A 19 -7.19 -14.94 1.86
C ARG A 19 -6.83 -14.01 0.70
N ILE A 20 -6.08 -12.93 0.98
CA ILE A 20 -5.55 -12.00 -0.01
C ILE A 20 -4.07 -11.75 0.28
N ARG A 21 -3.22 -11.80 -0.74
CA ARG A 21 -1.84 -11.34 -0.64
C ARG A 21 -1.73 -9.92 -1.21
N VAL A 22 -1.17 -9.00 -0.43
CA VAL A 22 -0.80 -7.66 -0.94
C VAL A 22 0.42 -7.82 -1.86
N HIS A 23 0.27 -7.46 -3.13
CA HIS A 23 1.40 -7.41 -4.05
C HIS A 23 2.16 -6.09 -3.85
N VAL A 24 3.25 -6.14 -3.09
CA VAL A 24 4.21 -5.04 -2.95
C VAL A 24 5.20 -5.14 -4.10
N GLU A 25 5.26 -4.10 -4.93
CA GLU A 25 6.22 -4.02 -6.02
C GLU A 25 7.58 -3.52 -5.53
N ALA A 26 7.57 -2.50 -4.66
CA ALA A 26 8.78 -1.96 -4.05
C ALA A 26 8.49 -1.35 -2.68
N ALA A 27 9.44 -1.51 -1.76
CA ALA A 27 9.55 -0.74 -0.53
C ALA A 27 10.71 0.25 -0.67
N LEU A 28 10.41 1.54 -0.60
CA LEU A 28 11.37 2.64 -0.76
C LEU A 28 11.54 3.38 0.57
N PRO A 29 12.74 3.87 0.91
CA PRO A 29 12.91 4.75 2.07
C PRO A 29 11.95 5.93 2.00
N PHE A 30 11.41 6.37 3.14
CA PHE A 30 10.53 7.53 3.18
C PHE A 30 11.22 8.81 2.64
N ALA A 31 12.54 8.89 2.74
CA ALA A 31 13.34 9.95 2.10
C ALA A 31 13.14 10.02 0.57
N ASP A 32 12.73 8.93 -0.07
CA ASP A 32 12.42 8.83 -1.50
C ASP A 32 10.91 8.89 -1.81
N ALA A 33 10.06 9.34 -0.87
CA ALA A 33 8.60 9.35 -1.05
C ALA A 33 8.15 10.12 -2.30
N ALA A 34 8.82 11.23 -2.66
CA ALA A 34 8.52 11.98 -3.88
C ALA A 34 8.72 11.10 -5.14
N LYS A 35 9.84 10.37 -5.24
CA LYS A 35 10.13 9.45 -6.35
C LYS A 35 9.14 8.28 -6.37
N ALA A 36 8.74 7.78 -5.19
CA ALA A 36 7.73 6.74 -5.08
C ALA A 36 6.38 7.23 -5.63
N HIS A 37 6.00 8.47 -5.33
CA HIS A 37 4.77 9.10 -5.82
C HIS A 37 4.82 9.30 -7.35
N GLU A 38 5.89 9.89 -7.89
CA GLU A 38 6.09 10.06 -9.34
C GLU A 38 5.97 8.74 -10.11
N ARG A 39 6.57 7.65 -9.59
CA ARG A 39 6.45 6.30 -10.19
C ARG A 39 5.02 5.76 -10.15
N GLY A 40 4.27 6.04 -9.09
CA GLY A 40 2.86 5.67 -8.98
C GLY A 40 1.98 6.41 -9.98
N GLU A 41 2.18 7.72 -10.10
CA GLU A 41 1.44 8.58 -11.04
C GLU A 41 1.72 8.24 -12.50
N ALA A 42 2.91 7.71 -12.82
CA ALA A 42 3.23 7.24 -14.16
C ALA A 42 2.37 6.05 -14.63
N GLY A 43 1.58 5.42 -13.74
CA GLY A 43 0.63 4.35 -14.09
C GLY A 43 1.28 3.04 -14.51
N ARG A 44 2.59 2.88 -14.32
CA ARG A 44 3.36 1.69 -14.73
C ARG A 44 3.54 0.66 -13.61
N ALA A 45 3.25 1.04 -12.36
CA ALA A 45 3.32 0.14 -11.22
C ALA A 45 2.24 -0.95 -11.35
N LYS A 46 2.66 -2.22 -11.23
CA LYS A 46 1.79 -3.40 -11.21
C LYS A 46 1.40 -3.81 -9.79
N GLY A 47 2.05 -3.24 -8.78
CA GLY A 47 1.77 -3.47 -7.36
C GLY A 47 1.74 -2.19 -6.53
N ARG A 48 1.80 -2.35 -5.21
CA ARG A 48 1.90 -1.24 -4.27
C ARG A 48 3.34 -0.80 -4.11
N LEU A 49 3.56 0.51 -4.18
CA LEU A 49 4.78 1.18 -3.75
C LEU A 49 4.59 1.58 -2.29
N VAL A 50 5.47 1.11 -1.40
CA VAL A 50 5.40 1.39 0.04
C VAL A 50 6.57 2.27 0.44
N SER A 51 6.32 3.29 1.25
CA SER A 51 7.37 4.11 1.86
C SER A 51 7.63 3.64 3.28
N VAL A 52 8.88 3.28 3.58
CA VAL A 52 9.29 2.74 4.89
C VAL A 52 10.07 3.78 5.69
N LEU A 53 9.73 3.91 6.96
CA LEU A 53 10.52 4.68 7.94
C LEU A 53 11.55 3.74 8.59
N PRO A 54 12.71 4.27 9.02
CA PRO A 54 13.59 3.52 9.91
C PRO A 54 12.82 3.16 11.19
N GLY A 55 13.04 1.94 11.68
CA GLY A 55 12.42 1.41 12.90
C GLY A 55 13.01 2.00 14.17
#